data_AF-A0A919UF10-F1
#
_entry.id   AF-A0A919UF10-F1
#
_cell.length_a   1.000
_cell.length_b   1.000
_cell.length_c   1.000
_cell.angle_alpha   90.00
_cell.angle_beta   90.00
_cell.angle_gamma   90.00
#
_symmetry.space_group_name_H-M   'P 1'
#
loop_
_entity.id
_entity.type
_entity.pdbx_description
1 polymer ?
#
loop_
_entity_poly.entity_id
_entity_poly.type
_entity_poly.pdbx_seq_one_letter_code
_entity_poly.pdbx_strand_id
1 'polypeptide(L)'
;MVVPVETSLTAAVDALRRSGLEPVIRQAPRQWSASPVEPGAWVRMPGDEAYAVVTVADIRPGEQVGDWEPVRTLPDPTAVLGFAAAFYERRPDADTQPLEHGDPVAVASGQFHSVFPEDVVAAVEDWAQWEATWSVIPAGEPAARRRARLQRLARSKVAGGDIPVDVALDPMLLSMLSDQQAEDLDETIAGLFLPGIRWWFPRDRTGGRLAGRTQVLLREVVPPASPAGKGIWLVVGTAPGGGLRAGLARVVGKSTYHRWDRMPQYWHAPATDVEELWGVDRLRTGLVAAAVDALLTGRALDALDLCGVSTDRATARVLQGLPESFRLREWTDKWTTNATGLMTNAAPWRWSAALVRGQRPRRLETLGGFGASRRPGLFLGSAGGTPHLTFAQSGSPLVAPRAEWERDLDYDLVSLGLITPDQIPLRGR
;
A
#
# COMPACT_ATOMS: atom_id res chain seq x y z
N MET A 1 -50.15 11.17 18.42
CA MET A 1 -50.85 9.89 18.16
C MET A 1 -49.93 9.07 17.27
N VAL A 2 -49.19 8.13 17.85
CA VAL A 2 -48.36 7.21 17.08
C VAL A 2 -49.29 6.10 16.61
N VAL A 3 -49.53 6.01 15.30
CA VAL A 3 -50.25 4.89 14.70
C VAL A 3 -49.44 3.63 15.02
N PRO A 4 -50.05 2.55 15.54
CA PRO A 4 -49.31 1.32 15.79
C PRO A 4 -48.80 0.78 14.46
N VAL A 5 -47.49 0.95 14.23
CA VAL A 5 -46.80 0.34 13.11
C VAL A 5 -46.72 -1.15 13.43
N GLU A 6 -47.17 -1.99 12.51
CA GLU A 6 -47.07 -3.44 12.66
C GLU A 6 -45.58 -3.82 12.59
N THR A 7 -44.95 -4.06 13.74
CA THR A 7 -43.57 -4.54 13.80
C THR A 7 -43.54 -6.03 13.48
N SER A 8 -43.47 -6.37 12.19
CA SER A 8 -43.36 -7.74 11.69
C SER A 8 -42.28 -7.85 10.61
N LEU A 9 -41.68 -9.04 10.46
CA LEU A 9 -40.70 -9.27 9.40
C LEU A 9 -41.29 -9.03 8.01
N THR A 10 -42.58 -9.33 7.81
CA THR A 10 -43.32 -9.04 6.59
C THR A 10 -43.34 -7.54 6.30
N ALA A 11 -43.61 -6.70 7.30
CA ALA A 11 -43.60 -5.25 7.15
C ALA A 11 -42.21 -4.73 6.74
N ALA A 12 -41.13 -5.27 7.30
CA ALA A 12 -39.77 -4.94 6.87
C ALA A 12 -39.48 -5.38 5.43
N VAL A 13 -39.86 -6.60 5.05
CA VAL A 13 -39.68 -7.13 3.69
C VAL A 13 -40.42 -6.29 2.67
N ASP A 14 -41.66 -5.91 2.95
CA ASP A 14 -42.47 -5.09 2.06
C ASP A 14 -41.90 -3.67 1.94
N ALA A 15 -41.42 -3.09 3.05
CA ALA A 15 -40.75 -1.79 3.03
C ALA A 15 -39.47 -1.82 2.17
N LEU A 16 -38.62 -2.82 2.36
CA LEU A 16 -37.40 -3.01 1.54
C LEU A 16 -37.73 -3.19 0.05
N ARG A 17 -38.76 -3.98 -0.29
CA ARG A 17 -39.19 -4.16 -1.68
C ARG A 17 -39.72 -2.89 -2.32
N ARG A 18 -40.46 -2.06 -1.57
CA ARG A 18 -40.94 -0.75 -2.07
C ARG A 18 -39.79 0.20 -2.39
N SER A 19 -38.67 0.05 -1.70
CA SER A 19 -37.41 0.78 -1.91
C SER A 19 -36.61 0.25 -3.13
N GLY A 20 -37.03 -0.86 -3.73
CA GLY A 20 -36.37 -1.48 -4.88
C GLY A 20 -35.29 -2.49 -4.50
N LEU A 21 -35.17 -2.84 -3.21
CA LEU A 21 -34.28 -3.91 -2.75
C LEU A 21 -34.95 -5.29 -2.91
N GLU A 22 -34.12 -6.33 -3.06
CA GLU A 22 -34.59 -7.71 -3.25
C GLU A 22 -34.23 -8.60 -2.03
N PRO A 23 -34.96 -8.48 -0.89
CA PRO A 23 -34.68 -9.29 0.29
C PRO A 23 -35.05 -10.77 0.08
N VAL A 24 -34.18 -11.66 0.57
CA VAL A 24 -34.43 -13.11 0.66
C VAL A 24 -34.63 -13.51 2.11
N ILE A 25 -35.72 -14.21 2.43
CA ILE A 25 -36.00 -14.66 3.79
C ILE A 25 -35.23 -15.95 4.07
N ARG A 26 -34.35 -15.93 5.09
CA ARG A 26 -33.57 -17.09 5.55
C ARG A 26 -33.32 -16.99 7.05
N GLN A 27 -32.83 -18.07 7.67
CA GLN A 27 -32.44 -18.02 9.09
C GLN A 27 -31.38 -16.95 9.34
N ALA A 28 -31.57 -16.15 10.38
CA ALA A 28 -30.62 -15.17 10.84
C ALA A 28 -29.52 -15.81 11.70
N PRO A 29 -28.24 -15.39 11.61
CA PRO A 29 -27.19 -15.90 12.47
C PRO A 29 -27.54 -15.84 13.96
N ARG A 30 -27.24 -16.94 14.67
CA ARG A 30 -27.59 -17.20 16.09
C ARG A 30 -27.13 -16.15 17.10
N GLN A 31 -26.30 -15.20 16.71
CA GLN A 31 -25.62 -14.26 17.59
C GLN A 31 -26.52 -13.07 18.00
N TRP A 32 -27.76 -12.98 17.50
CA TRP A 32 -28.52 -11.73 17.45
C TRP A 32 -29.76 -11.67 18.34
N SER A 33 -30.10 -12.76 19.01
CA SER A 33 -31.29 -12.82 19.85
C SER A 33 -31.09 -13.78 21.01
N ALA A 34 -31.64 -13.44 22.17
CA ALA A 34 -31.78 -14.38 23.29
C ALA A 34 -32.86 -15.46 23.01
N SER A 35 -33.66 -15.27 21.95
CA SER A 35 -34.70 -16.17 21.45
C SER A 35 -34.19 -17.10 20.33
N PRO A 36 -34.90 -18.21 20.01
CA PRO A 36 -34.52 -19.16 18.96
C PRO A 36 -34.32 -18.47 17.60
N VAL A 37 -33.52 -19.09 16.73
CA VAL A 37 -33.14 -18.58 15.39
C VAL A 37 -34.36 -18.05 14.62
N GLU A 38 -34.51 -16.73 14.59
CA GLU A 38 -35.59 -16.08 13.86
C GLU A 38 -35.26 -15.96 12.36
N PRO A 39 -36.26 -15.98 11.48
CA PRO A 39 -36.06 -15.62 10.08
C PRO A 39 -35.63 -14.14 9.99
N GLY A 40 -34.67 -13.85 9.11
CA GLY A 40 -34.25 -12.50 8.75
C GLY A 40 -34.45 -12.24 7.26
N ALA A 41 -34.62 -10.98 6.90
CA ALA A 41 -34.65 -10.50 5.53
C ALA A 41 -33.21 -10.15 5.10
N TRP A 42 -32.65 -10.94 4.20
CA TRP A 42 -31.29 -10.78 3.70
C TRP A 42 -31.27 -9.96 2.43
N VAL A 43 -30.61 -8.82 2.48
CA VAL A 43 -30.38 -7.97 1.31
C VAL A 43 -28.92 -8.07 0.93
N ARG A 44 -28.64 -8.43 -0.32
CA ARG A 44 -27.28 -8.44 -0.86
C ARG A 44 -26.81 -7.00 -1.07
N MET A 45 -25.61 -6.70 -0.60
CA MET A 45 -25.00 -5.38 -0.72
C MET A 45 -23.96 -5.34 -1.84
N PRO A 46 -23.61 -4.15 -2.36
CA PRO A 46 -22.40 -3.99 -3.16
C PRO A 46 -21.17 -4.40 -2.36
N GLY A 47 -20.20 -4.94 -3.07
CA GLY A 47 -19.06 -5.64 -2.49
C GLY A 47 -19.25 -7.15 -2.50
N ASP A 48 -18.16 -7.86 -2.78
CA ASP A 48 -18.17 -9.32 -2.80
C ASP A 48 -18.48 -9.87 -1.40
N GLU A 49 -19.64 -10.52 -1.29
CA GLU A 49 -20.20 -11.20 -0.11
C GLU A 49 -20.53 -10.27 1.07
N ALA A 50 -21.06 -9.07 0.78
CA ALA A 50 -21.67 -8.20 1.78
C ALA A 50 -23.20 -8.37 1.85
N TYR A 51 -23.75 -8.32 3.06
CA TYR A 51 -25.18 -8.48 3.31
C TYR A 51 -25.67 -7.54 4.41
N ALA A 52 -26.87 -6.98 4.25
CA ALA A 52 -27.64 -6.51 5.40
C ALA A 52 -28.67 -7.57 5.75
N VAL A 53 -28.84 -7.83 7.04
CA VAL A 53 -29.88 -8.72 7.54
C VAL A 53 -30.75 -7.96 8.49
N VAL A 54 -32.03 -7.88 8.15
CA VAL A 54 -33.05 -7.23 8.95
C VAL A 54 -33.84 -8.31 9.70
N THR A 55 -33.87 -8.24 11.01
CA THR A 55 -34.67 -9.11 11.89
C THR A 55 -35.62 -8.27 12.73
N VAL A 56 -36.66 -8.92 13.25
CA VAL A 56 -37.43 -8.36 14.36
C VAL A 56 -36.67 -8.68 15.64
N ALA A 57 -36.61 -7.75 16.58
CA ALA A 57 -35.89 -7.95 17.84
C ALA A 57 -36.48 -7.10 18.96
N ASP A 58 -36.28 -7.56 20.20
CA ASP A 58 -36.50 -6.74 21.38
C ASP A 58 -35.39 -5.68 21.49
N ILE A 59 -35.78 -4.42 21.46
CA ILE A 59 -34.87 -3.27 21.53
C ILE A 59 -35.28 -2.30 22.64
N ARG A 60 -34.31 -1.59 23.20
CA ARG A 60 -34.56 -0.51 24.15
C ARG A 60 -34.70 0.82 23.41
N PRO A 61 -35.73 1.62 23.73
CA PRO A 61 -35.87 2.97 23.19
C PRO A 61 -34.70 3.86 23.58
N GLY A 62 -34.07 4.48 22.58
CA GLY A 62 -33.16 5.61 22.76
C GLY A 62 -33.90 6.95 22.63
N GLU A 63 -33.24 8.05 22.99
CA GLU A 63 -33.82 9.40 22.85
C GLU A 63 -33.77 9.90 21.39
N GLN A 64 -32.85 9.39 20.55
CA GLN A 64 -32.71 9.76 19.14
C GLN A 64 -32.70 8.52 18.21
N VAL A 65 -32.90 8.76 16.91
CA VAL A 65 -32.71 7.72 15.88
C VAL A 65 -31.26 7.25 15.89
N GLY A 66 -31.02 5.94 16.03
CA GLY A 66 -29.69 5.36 16.19
C GLY A 66 -29.24 5.11 17.64
N ASP A 67 -29.93 5.66 18.65
CA ASP A 67 -29.65 5.41 20.07
C ASP A 67 -30.36 4.15 20.62
N TRP A 68 -31.02 3.40 19.74
CA TRP A 68 -31.77 2.20 20.09
C TRP A 68 -30.79 1.04 20.30
N GLU A 69 -30.90 0.37 21.44
CA GLU A 69 -29.98 -0.70 21.84
C GLU A 69 -30.65 -2.08 21.79
N PRO A 70 -29.93 -3.15 21.40
CA PRO A 70 -30.47 -4.49 21.44
C PRO A 70 -30.59 -5.00 22.89
N VAL A 71 -31.71 -5.65 23.22
CA VAL A 71 -31.90 -6.32 24.50
C VAL A 71 -31.13 -7.65 24.50
N ARG A 72 -30.13 -7.77 25.37
CA ARG A 72 -29.25 -8.96 25.42
C ARG A 72 -29.71 -10.04 26.37
N THR A 73 -30.60 -9.72 27.30
CA THR A 73 -31.09 -10.62 28.34
C THR A 73 -32.57 -10.37 28.56
N LEU A 74 -33.36 -11.44 28.44
CA LEU A 74 -34.80 -11.42 28.70
C LEU A 74 -35.12 -12.08 30.05
N PRO A 75 -36.19 -11.65 30.73
CA PRO A 75 -37.09 -10.55 30.35
C PRO A 75 -36.51 -9.17 30.68
N ASP A 76 -36.79 -8.17 29.83
CA ASP A 76 -36.47 -6.75 30.07
C ASP A 76 -37.78 -5.94 30.01
N PRO A 77 -38.21 -5.29 31.11
CA PRO A 77 -39.49 -4.58 31.16
C PRO A 77 -39.52 -3.30 30.32
N THR A 78 -38.37 -2.84 29.83
CA THR A 78 -38.24 -1.65 28.97
C THR A 78 -38.13 -1.99 27.48
N ALA A 79 -38.11 -3.29 27.16
CA ALA A 79 -38.04 -3.77 25.79
C ALA A 79 -39.32 -3.44 25.01
N VAL A 80 -39.13 -2.99 23.77
CA VAL A 80 -40.19 -2.91 22.77
C VAL A 80 -39.79 -3.72 21.55
N LEU A 81 -40.79 -4.25 20.82
CA LEU A 81 -40.56 -4.94 19.57
C LEU A 81 -40.17 -3.91 18.49
N GLY A 82 -39.01 -4.09 17.89
CA GLY A 82 -38.52 -3.25 16.79
C GLY A 82 -37.79 -4.07 15.73
N PHE A 83 -37.06 -3.35 14.89
CA PHE A 83 -36.24 -3.90 13.81
C PHE A 83 -34.76 -3.76 14.17
N ALA A 84 -33.99 -4.80 13.89
CA ALA A 84 -32.54 -4.79 13.96
C ALA A 84 -31.98 -5.03 12.56
N ALA A 85 -31.22 -4.08 12.03
CA ALA A 85 -30.43 -4.24 10.82
C ALA A 85 -28.98 -4.48 11.20
N ALA A 86 -28.45 -5.63 10.82
CA ALA A 86 -27.06 -5.97 11.02
C ALA A 86 -26.36 -6.11 9.67
N PHE A 87 -25.17 -5.54 9.57
CA PHE A 87 -24.45 -5.45 8.31
C PHE A 87 -23.20 -6.31 8.34
N TYR A 88 -22.97 -7.04 7.27
CA TYR A 88 -21.98 -8.11 7.18
C TYR A 88 -21.10 -7.91 5.97
N GLU A 89 -19.80 -8.12 6.15
CA GLU A 89 -18.82 -8.16 5.07
C GLU A 89 -17.96 -9.41 5.19
N ARG A 90 -17.54 -9.97 4.06
CA ARG A 90 -16.60 -11.08 4.00
C ARG A 90 -15.39 -10.86 4.91
N ARG A 91 -14.97 -11.88 5.65
CA ARG A 91 -13.78 -11.81 6.47
C ARG A 91 -12.54 -11.63 5.60
N PRO A 92 -11.56 -10.82 6.03
CA PRO A 92 -10.28 -10.69 5.35
C PRO A 92 -9.47 -11.99 5.24
N ASP A 93 -9.71 -12.98 6.12
CA ASP A 93 -9.00 -14.27 6.16
C ASP A 93 -9.72 -15.41 5.41
N ALA A 94 -10.90 -15.12 4.85
CA ALA A 94 -11.76 -16.10 4.16
C ALA A 94 -11.09 -16.78 2.96
N ASP A 95 -10.07 -16.16 2.35
CA ASP A 95 -9.32 -16.76 1.24
C ASP A 95 -8.33 -17.85 1.70
N THR A 96 -8.10 -18.00 3.01
CA THR A 96 -7.09 -18.93 3.58
C THR A 96 -7.65 -20.04 4.46
N GLN A 97 -8.95 -20.03 4.77
CA GLN A 97 -9.60 -21.09 5.56
C GLN A 97 -10.79 -21.71 4.81
N PRO A 98 -10.92 -23.05 4.78
CA PRO A 98 -12.05 -23.70 4.16
C PRO A 98 -13.36 -23.35 4.88
N LEU A 99 -14.42 -23.24 4.08
CA LEU A 99 -15.79 -22.94 4.51
C LEU A 99 -16.29 -24.04 5.46
N GLU A 100 -16.39 -23.73 6.76
CA GLU A 100 -17.23 -24.54 7.66
C GLU A 100 -18.69 -24.08 7.51
N HIS A 101 -19.52 -24.96 6.94
CA HIS A 101 -20.99 -24.96 7.10
C HIS A 101 -21.86 -23.93 6.38
N GLY A 102 -21.41 -23.30 5.30
CA GLY A 102 -22.31 -22.54 4.40
C GLY A 102 -22.99 -21.30 5.01
N ASP A 103 -22.62 -20.95 6.26
CA ASP A 103 -22.89 -19.64 6.85
C ASP A 103 -21.98 -18.61 6.18
N PRO A 104 -22.45 -17.38 5.91
CA PRO A 104 -21.62 -16.36 5.31
C PRO A 104 -20.42 -16.09 6.24
N VAL A 105 -19.23 -16.19 5.65
CA VAL A 105 -17.92 -15.92 6.26
C VAL A 105 -17.78 -14.42 6.55
N ALA A 106 -18.71 -13.85 7.33
CA ALA A 106 -18.89 -12.42 7.39
C ALA A 106 -18.74 -11.88 8.81
N VAL A 107 -18.03 -10.76 8.94
CA VAL A 107 -17.89 -10.02 10.19
C VAL A 107 -18.99 -8.99 10.27
N ALA A 108 -19.62 -8.86 11.43
CA ALA A 108 -20.57 -7.79 11.69
C ALA A 108 -19.86 -6.42 11.57
N SER A 109 -20.08 -5.69 10.48
CA SER A 109 -19.44 -4.40 10.20
C SER A 109 -20.21 -3.20 10.75
N GLY A 110 -21.47 -3.39 11.12
CA GLY A 110 -22.31 -2.39 11.79
C GLY A 110 -23.64 -2.99 12.26
N GLN A 111 -24.33 -2.25 13.12
CA GLN A 111 -25.70 -2.55 13.56
C GLN A 111 -26.50 -1.26 13.66
N PHE A 112 -27.78 -1.33 13.36
CA PHE A 112 -28.74 -0.24 13.45
C PHE A 112 -30.06 -0.80 13.98
N HIS A 113 -30.73 -0.05 14.85
CA HIS A 113 -32.00 -0.47 15.45
C HIS A 113 -33.01 0.68 15.35
N SER A 114 -34.26 0.36 15.05
CA SER A 114 -35.37 1.32 15.06
C SER A 114 -36.70 0.57 15.19
N VAL A 115 -37.74 1.23 15.71
CA VAL A 115 -39.13 0.74 15.63
C VAL A 115 -39.82 1.14 14.33
N PHE A 116 -39.19 2.00 13.52
CA PHE A 116 -39.73 2.48 12.26
C PHE A 116 -39.10 1.71 11.08
N PRO A 117 -39.91 1.07 10.22
CA PRO A 117 -39.39 0.30 9.09
C PRO A 117 -38.66 1.21 8.09
N GLU A 118 -39.11 2.46 7.92
CA GLU A 118 -38.49 3.40 6.98
C GLU A 118 -37.08 3.83 7.42
N ASP A 119 -36.80 3.93 8.73
CA ASP A 119 -35.45 4.19 9.23
C ASP A 119 -34.50 3.02 8.91
N VAL A 120 -35.02 1.80 9.02
CA VAL A 120 -34.26 0.58 8.68
C VAL A 120 -34.02 0.50 7.19
N VAL A 121 -35.01 0.81 6.36
CA VAL A 121 -34.84 0.89 4.90
C VAL A 121 -33.76 1.93 4.57
N ALA A 122 -33.83 3.14 5.14
CA ALA A 122 -32.83 4.18 4.91
C ALA A 122 -31.41 3.74 5.32
N ALA A 123 -31.27 3.06 6.46
CA ALA A 123 -29.97 2.52 6.90
C ALA A 123 -29.46 1.41 5.95
N VAL A 124 -30.35 0.57 5.44
CA VAL A 124 -30.02 -0.48 4.46
C VAL A 124 -29.67 0.12 3.10
N GLU A 125 -30.32 1.20 2.68
CA GLU A 125 -30.02 1.93 1.44
C GLU A 125 -28.69 2.69 1.49
N ASP A 126 -28.38 3.36 2.61
CA ASP A 126 -27.07 4.00 2.81
C ASP A 126 -25.95 2.97 2.73
N TRP A 127 -26.17 1.80 3.33
CA TRP A 127 -25.31 0.65 3.11
C TRP A 127 -25.31 0.22 1.65
N ALA A 128 -26.45 0.05 0.98
CA ALA A 128 -26.47 -0.37 -0.42
C ALA A 128 -25.77 0.62 -1.40
N GLN A 129 -25.39 1.82 -0.96
CA GLN A 129 -24.64 2.80 -1.77
C GLN A 129 -23.23 3.07 -1.24
N TRP A 130 -22.81 2.42 -0.16
CA TRP A 130 -21.59 2.74 0.58
C TRP A 130 -20.33 2.73 -0.30
N GLU A 131 -20.17 1.72 -1.18
CA GLU A 131 -19.01 1.64 -2.06
C GLU A 131 -18.91 2.85 -3.00
N ALA A 132 -20.04 3.24 -3.60
CA ALA A 132 -20.08 4.38 -4.51
C ALA A 132 -19.79 5.69 -3.78
N THR A 133 -20.40 5.89 -2.60
CA THR A 133 -20.22 7.07 -1.75
C THR A 133 -18.77 7.30 -1.35
N TRP A 134 -18.03 6.23 -1.05
CA TRP A 134 -16.65 6.29 -0.57
C TRP A 134 -15.59 6.01 -1.63
N SER A 135 -16.02 5.68 -2.86
CA SER A 135 -15.11 5.50 -3.98
C SER A 135 -14.47 6.82 -4.40
N VAL A 136 -13.22 6.74 -4.84
CA VAL A 136 -12.46 7.87 -5.35
C VAL A 136 -11.90 7.48 -6.70
N ILE A 137 -11.92 8.39 -7.67
CA ILE A 137 -11.29 8.14 -8.96
C ILE A 137 -9.77 8.23 -8.78
N PRO A 138 -9.00 7.16 -9.03
CA PRO A 138 -7.55 7.20 -9.00
C PRO A 138 -7.01 8.29 -9.93
N ALA A 139 -6.37 9.31 -9.37
CA ALA A 139 -5.82 10.40 -10.15
C ALA A 139 -4.37 10.11 -10.56
N GLY A 140 -4.11 10.03 -11.87
CA GLY A 140 -2.74 10.04 -12.39
C GLY A 140 -2.01 11.37 -12.12
N GLU A 141 -0.69 11.40 -12.32
CA GLU A 141 0.08 12.65 -12.19
C GLU A 141 -0.21 13.57 -13.39
N PRO A 142 -0.72 14.79 -13.20
CA PRO A 142 -0.98 15.69 -14.32
C PRO A 142 0.29 15.96 -15.13
N ALA A 143 0.23 15.79 -16.46
CA ALA A 143 1.40 15.84 -17.34
C ALA A 143 2.22 17.15 -17.20
N ALA A 144 1.54 18.29 -17.06
CA ALA A 144 2.20 19.58 -16.86
C ALA A 144 2.97 19.65 -15.52
N ARG A 145 2.38 19.15 -14.44
CA ARG A 145 3.01 19.08 -13.11
C ARG A 145 4.22 18.15 -13.14
N ARG A 146 4.07 16.97 -13.77
CA ARG A 146 5.16 16.01 -13.99
C ARG A 146 6.31 16.63 -14.76
N ARG A 147 6.03 17.23 -15.92
CA ARG A 147 7.06 17.86 -16.75
C ARG A 147 7.80 18.97 -15.99
N ALA A 148 7.10 19.84 -15.27
CA ALA A 148 7.73 20.88 -14.47
C ALA A 148 8.63 20.33 -13.35
N ARG A 149 8.19 19.25 -12.68
CA ARG A 149 8.98 18.54 -11.65
C ARG A 149 10.24 17.90 -12.24
N LEU A 150 10.09 17.18 -13.33
CA LEU A 150 11.19 16.50 -14.01
C LEU A 150 12.18 17.47 -14.67
N GLN A 151 11.73 18.62 -15.15
CA GLN A 151 12.62 19.70 -15.62
C GLN A 151 13.52 20.23 -14.50
N ARG A 152 12.99 20.42 -13.29
CA ARG A 152 13.82 20.83 -12.13
C ARG A 152 14.84 19.75 -11.77
N LEU A 153 14.41 18.49 -11.77
CA LEU A 153 15.28 17.36 -11.50
C LEU A 153 16.41 17.24 -12.53
N ALA A 154 16.10 17.35 -13.82
CA ALA A 154 17.07 17.32 -14.91
C ALA A 154 18.14 18.41 -14.73
N ARG A 155 17.72 19.66 -14.45
CA ARG A 155 18.66 20.76 -14.16
C ARG A 155 19.55 20.45 -12.95
N SER A 156 18.98 19.91 -11.88
CA SER A 156 19.74 19.53 -10.67
C SER A 156 20.75 18.40 -10.91
N LYS A 157 20.40 17.41 -11.76
CA LYS A 157 21.30 16.31 -12.12
C LYS A 157 22.46 16.80 -12.98
N VAL A 158 22.16 17.54 -14.06
CA VAL A 158 23.18 18.07 -14.98
C VAL A 158 24.12 19.05 -14.27
N ALA A 159 23.61 19.94 -13.41
CA ALA A 159 24.43 20.85 -12.62
C ALA A 159 25.19 20.14 -11.47
N GLY A 160 24.84 18.89 -11.15
CA GLY A 160 25.37 18.13 -10.02
C GLY A 160 26.67 17.39 -10.29
N GLY A 161 27.26 17.50 -11.49
CA GLY A 161 28.48 16.78 -11.88
C GLY A 161 29.68 17.06 -10.96
N ASP A 162 29.76 18.27 -10.41
CA ASP A 162 30.88 18.75 -9.59
C ASP A 162 30.61 18.69 -8.07
N ILE A 163 29.54 18.00 -7.66
CA ILE A 163 29.24 17.84 -6.22
C ILE A 163 30.42 17.10 -5.55
N PRO A 164 31.11 17.70 -4.57
CA PRO A 164 32.23 17.03 -3.92
C PRO A 164 31.73 15.80 -3.17
N VAL A 165 32.52 14.72 -3.23
CA VAL A 165 32.27 13.48 -2.51
C VAL A 165 33.52 13.19 -1.69
N ASP A 166 33.44 13.48 -0.40
CA ASP A 166 34.56 13.23 0.51
C ASP A 166 34.47 11.83 1.09
N VAL A 167 35.61 11.17 1.28
CA VAL A 167 35.68 9.92 2.04
C VAL A 167 36.22 10.24 3.42
N ALA A 168 35.43 9.99 4.45
CA ALA A 168 35.83 10.23 5.83
C ALA A 168 35.28 9.14 6.74
N LEU A 169 36.12 8.13 6.96
CA LEU A 169 35.85 6.95 7.77
C LEU A 169 35.98 7.29 9.26
N ASP A 170 35.07 6.77 10.07
CA ASP A 170 35.12 6.93 11.53
C ASP A 170 36.22 6.01 12.10
N PRO A 171 37.27 6.55 12.75
CA PRO A 171 38.35 5.73 13.31
C PRO A 171 37.88 4.70 14.33
N MET A 172 36.81 5.00 15.09
CA MET A 172 36.23 4.08 16.06
C MET A 172 35.55 2.90 15.36
N LEU A 173 34.88 3.12 14.23
CA LEU A 173 34.26 2.02 13.49
C LEU A 173 35.29 1.22 12.69
N LEU A 174 36.36 1.87 12.23
CA LEU A 174 37.49 1.19 11.59
C LEU A 174 38.20 0.22 12.54
N SER A 175 38.43 0.61 13.80
CA SER A 175 39.08 -0.27 14.78
C SER A 175 38.23 -1.48 15.20
N MET A 176 36.96 -1.52 14.81
CA MET A 176 36.07 -2.67 15.00
C MET A 176 36.13 -3.69 13.86
N LEU A 177 36.86 -3.39 12.78
CA LEU A 177 36.99 -4.28 11.63
C LEU A 177 38.15 -5.26 11.85
N SER A 178 38.00 -6.48 11.34
CA SER A 178 39.14 -7.37 11.13
C SER A 178 40.02 -6.86 9.99
N ASP A 179 41.27 -7.31 9.93
CA ASP A 179 42.23 -6.92 8.87
C ASP A 179 41.65 -7.17 7.47
N GLN A 180 41.06 -8.34 7.24
CA GLN A 180 40.40 -8.66 5.96
C GLN A 180 39.24 -7.70 5.64
N GLN A 181 38.43 -7.32 6.63
CA GLN A 181 37.33 -6.39 6.41
C GLN A 181 37.82 -4.97 6.12
N ALA A 182 38.96 -4.57 6.68
CA ALA A 182 39.60 -3.30 6.39
C ALA A 182 40.18 -3.28 4.98
N GLU A 183 40.90 -4.34 4.57
CA GLU A 183 41.42 -4.49 3.20
C GLU A 183 40.29 -4.46 2.15
N ASP A 184 39.23 -5.24 2.36
CA ASP A 184 38.04 -5.25 1.51
C ASP A 184 37.37 -3.87 1.41
N LEU A 185 37.35 -3.12 2.52
CA LEU A 185 36.78 -1.78 2.57
C LEU A 185 37.65 -0.79 1.78
N ASP A 186 38.97 -0.86 1.92
CA ASP A 186 39.90 -0.02 1.19
C ASP A 186 39.79 -0.25 -0.33
N GLU A 187 39.70 -1.50 -0.78
CA GLU A 187 39.44 -1.83 -2.19
C GLU A 187 38.10 -1.25 -2.66
N THR A 188 37.05 -1.40 -1.84
CA THR A 188 35.71 -0.84 -2.15
C THR A 188 35.74 0.67 -2.30
N ILE A 189 36.48 1.36 -1.42
CA ILE A 189 36.63 2.82 -1.43
C ILE A 189 37.39 3.28 -2.66
N ALA A 190 38.48 2.58 -3.01
CA ALA A 190 39.25 2.86 -4.22
C ALA A 190 38.41 2.64 -5.50
N GLY A 191 37.48 1.69 -5.47
CA GLY A 191 36.56 1.37 -6.57
C GLY A 191 35.28 2.21 -6.66
N LEU A 192 35.10 3.25 -5.83
CA LEU A 192 33.86 4.04 -5.85
C LEU A 192 33.66 4.76 -7.19
N PHE A 193 32.51 4.49 -7.81
CA PHE A 193 32.02 5.22 -8.98
C PHE A 193 31.39 6.55 -8.58
N LEU A 194 32.24 7.56 -8.32
CA LEU A 194 31.81 8.89 -7.87
C LEU A 194 30.80 9.58 -8.81
N PRO A 195 30.94 9.52 -10.16
CA PRO A 195 29.94 10.11 -11.06
C PRO A 195 28.53 9.54 -10.82
N GLY A 196 28.43 8.23 -10.64
CA GLY A 196 27.16 7.58 -10.31
C GLY A 196 26.61 8.02 -8.96
N ILE A 197 27.45 8.05 -7.93
CA ILE A 197 27.03 8.47 -6.58
C ILE A 197 26.40 9.87 -6.63
N ARG A 198 27.04 10.84 -7.29
CA ARG A 198 26.52 12.21 -7.42
C ARG A 198 25.19 12.26 -8.17
N TRP A 199 25.10 11.47 -9.24
CA TRP A 199 23.99 11.47 -10.17
C TRP A 199 22.71 10.86 -9.57
N TRP A 200 22.82 9.72 -8.89
CA TRP A 200 21.65 9.01 -8.34
C TRP A 200 21.31 9.41 -6.91
N PHE A 201 22.18 10.15 -6.19
CA PHE A 201 21.92 10.46 -4.79
C PHE A 201 20.54 11.12 -4.63
N PRO A 202 19.70 10.68 -3.67
CA PRO A 202 18.35 11.18 -3.53
C PRO A 202 18.28 12.71 -3.46
N ARG A 203 17.36 13.29 -4.25
CA ARG A 203 17.03 14.71 -4.18
C ARG A 203 15.85 14.94 -3.23
N ASP A 204 15.71 16.14 -2.71
CA ASP A 204 14.57 16.53 -1.89
C ASP A 204 13.25 16.49 -2.69
N ARG A 205 12.11 16.73 -2.01
CA ARG A 205 10.79 16.71 -2.65
C ARG A 205 10.63 17.71 -3.80
N THR A 206 11.45 18.76 -3.84
CA THR A 206 11.42 19.76 -4.93
C THR A 206 12.18 19.28 -6.17
N GLY A 207 13.06 18.28 -5.99
CA GLY A 207 13.97 17.74 -7.00
C GLY A 207 15.21 18.60 -7.23
N GLY A 208 15.36 19.72 -6.52
CA GLY A 208 16.40 20.72 -6.78
C GLY A 208 17.69 20.52 -5.98
N ARG A 209 17.61 19.96 -4.77
CA ARG A 209 18.73 19.83 -3.84
C ARG A 209 18.94 18.40 -3.38
N LEU A 210 20.13 18.07 -2.90
CA LEU A 210 20.41 16.80 -2.22
C LEU A 210 19.53 16.63 -0.98
N ALA A 211 19.05 15.41 -0.73
CA ALA A 211 18.25 15.11 0.44
C ALA A 211 19.09 15.09 1.73
N GLY A 212 19.00 16.15 2.54
CA GLY A 212 19.90 16.40 3.68
C GLY A 212 19.83 15.43 4.88
N ARG A 213 18.84 14.54 4.94
CA ARG A 213 18.69 13.54 6.03
C ARG A 213 18.73 12.10 5.52
N THR A 214 19.14 11.93 4.26
CA THR A 214 19.16 10.61 3.63
C THR A 214 20.56 10.02 3.75
N GLN A 215 20.61 8.76 4.20
CA GLN A 215 21.80 7.91 4.10
C GLN A 215 21.50 6.80 3.11
N VAL A 216 22.41 6.62 2.16
CA VAL A 216 22.36 5.58 1.14
C VAL A 216 23.38 4.51 1.52
N LEU A 217 22.93 3.26 1.62
CA LEU A 217 23.76 2.13 2.01
C LEU A 217 24.42 1.53 0.77
N LEU A 218 25.75 1.48 0.76
CA LEU A 218 26.55 0.98 -0.36
C LEU A 218 27.00 -0.48 -0.15
N ARG A 219 27.56 -0.80 1.01
CA ARG A 219 28.06 -2.14 1.34
C ARG A 219 27.92 -2.42 2.84
N GLU A 220 27.48 -3.63 3.19
CA GLU A 220 27.55 -4.12 4.57
C GLU A 220 28.98 -4.61 4.83
N VAL A 221 29.67 -3.99 5.78
CA VAL A 221 31.05 -4.33 6.14
C VAL A 221 31.05 -5.34 7.29
N VAL A 222 30.20 -5.11 8.28
CA VAL A 222 30.00 -6.03 9.41
C VAL A 222 28.51 -6.33 9.55
N PRO A 223 28.08 -7.61 9.42
CA PRO A 223 26.69 -7.97 9.58
C PRO A 223 26.21 -7.73 11.03
N PRO A 224 24.91 -7.50 11.24
CA PRO A 224 24.38 -7.34 12.58
C PRO A 224 24.47 -8.65 13.36
N ALA A 225 24.81 -8.56 14.66
CA ALA A 225 24.84 -9.71 15.56
C ALA A 225 23.46 -10.35 15.83
N SER A 226 22.37 -9.64 15.51
CA SER A 226 21.01 -10.16 15.62
C SER A 226 20.16 -9.76 14.42
N PRO A 227 19.07 -10.50 14.09
CA PRO A 227 18.26 -10.21 12.92
C PRO A 227 17.65 -8.81 12.85
N ALA A 228 17.47 -8.14 13.98
CA ALA A 228 16.94 -6.77 14.09
C ALA A 228 18.02 -5.73 14.49
N GLY A 229 19.28 -6.17 14.60
CA GLY A 229 20.40 -5.35 15.04
C GLY A 229 20.93 -4.40 13.96
N LYS A 230 21.88 -3.57 14.37
CA LYS A 230 22.64 -2.69 13.47
C LYS A 230 23.91 -3.38 13.01
N GLY A 231 24.16 -3.39 11.71
CA GLY A 231 25.47 -3.73 11.13
C GLY A 231 26.34 -2.47 10.99
N ILE A 232 27.61 -2.64 10.62
CA ILE A 232 28.47 -1.53 10.15
C ILE A 232 28.38 -1.50 8.63
N TRP A 233 28.03 -0.34 8.09
CA TRP A 233 27.79 -0.11 6.67
C TRP A 233 28.71 0.99 6.15
N LEU A 234 29.21 0.82 4.94
CA LEU A 234 29.67 1.93 4.11
C LEU A 234 28.42 2.66 3.59
N VAL A 235 28.31 3.94 3.90
CA VAL A 235 27.16 4.79 3.54
C VAL A 235 27.62 6.06 2.85
N VAL A 236 26.72 6.64 2.04
CA VAL A 236 26.84 8.01 1.53
C VAL A 236 25.71 8.85 2.10
N GLY A 237 26.03 10.04 2.61
CA GLY A 237 25.05 11.04 3.04
C GLY A 237 25.50 12.44 2.67
N THR A 238 24.68 13.45 2.95
CA THR A 238 25.07 14.85 2.74
C THR A 238 26.09 15.29 3.79
N ALA A 239 27.14 15.99 3.36
CA ALA A 239 28.17 16.50 4.26
C ALA A 239 27.78 17.85 4.91
N PRO A 240 28.25 18.14 6.14
CA PRO A 240 28.21 19.50 6.69
C PRO A 240 28.98 20.46 5.79
N GLY A 241 28.36 21.57 5.37
CA GLY A 241 28.96 22.52 4.44
C GLY A 241 28.59 22.31 2.95
N GLY A 242 27.85 21.24 2.63
CA GLY A 242 27.43 20.92 1.27
C GLY A 242 28.20 19.73 0.70
N GLY A 243 27.69 19.15 -0.38
CA GLY A 243 28.28 17.95 -0.98
C GLY A 243 27.82 16.64 -0.36
N LEU A 244 28.55 15.58 -0.67
CA LEU A 244 28.33 14.21 -0.19
C LEU A 244 29.54 13.73 0.60
N ARG A 245 29.31 12.82 1.54
CA ARG A 245 30.34 12.15 2.31
C ARG A 245 30.08 10.65 2.31
N ALA A 246 31.08 9.88 1.88
CA ALA A 246 31.17 8.45 2.10
C ALA A 246 31.84 8.18 3.47
N GLY A 247 31.27 7.27 4.25
CA GLY A 247 31.78 6.96 5.59
C GLY A 247 31.18 5.68 6.17
N LEU A 248 31.67 5.25 7.33
CA LEU A 248 31.10 4.13 8.07
C LEU A 248 29.98 4.60 8.99
N ALA A 249 28.91 3.80 9.10
CA ALA A 249 27.81 4.05 10.03
C ALA A 249 27.20 2.75 10.57
N ARG A 250 26.67 2.80 11.81
CA ARG A 250 25.89 1.70 12.38
C ARG A 250 24.40 1.86 12.05
N VAL A 251 23.89 1.04 11.14
CA VAL A 251 22.53 1.18 10.57
C VAL A 251 21.78 -0.16 10.56
N VAL A 252 20.45 -0.09 10.69
CA VAL A 252 19.56 -1.24 10.50
C VAL A 252 19.25 -1.39 9.01
N GLY A 253 20.02 -2.23 8.31
CA GLY A 253 19.90 -2.40 6.86
C GLY A 253 18.52 -2.90 6.39
N LYS A 254 17.84 -3.75 7.18
CA LYS A 254 16.56 -4.37 6.78
C LYS A 254 15.37 -3.41 6.69
N SER A 255 15.44 -2.27 7.37
CA SER A 255 14.38 -1.25 7.41
C SER A 255 14.73 0.02 6.62
N THR A 256 15.78 -0.02 5.81
CA THR A 256 16.28 1.14 5.07
C THR A 256 15.90 1.05 3.59
N TYR A 257 15.21 2.08 3.08
CA TYR A 257 14.77 2.15 1.68
C TYR A 257 15.90 2.43 0.68
N HIS A 258 16.90 3.22 1.06
CA HIS A 258 18.00 3.62 0.18
C HIS A 258 19.17 2.64 0.28
N ARG A 259 19.03 1.51 -0.39
CA ARG A 259 20.00 0.42 -0.41
C ARG A 259 20.54 0.19 -1.82
N TRP A 260 21.69 0.79 -2.09
CA TRP A 260 22.39 0.65 -3.37
C TRP A 260 23.35 -0.52 -3.41
N ASP A 261 23.59 -1.21 -2.28
CA ASP A 261 24.21 -2.53 -2.29
C ASP A 261 23.46 -3.54 -3.19
N ARG A 262 22.18 -3.27 -3.47
CA ARG A 262 21.32 -4.03 -4.40
C ARG A 262 21.39 -3.58 -5.86
N MET A 263 22.02 -2.44 -6.11
CA MET A 263 22.29 -1.89 -7.44
C MET A 263 23.73 -1.31 -7.49
N PRO A 264 24.75 -2.19 -7.57
CA PRO A 264 26.16 -1.78 -7.67
C PRO A 264 26.44 -0.83 -8.84
N GLN A 265 25.59 -0.83 -9.87
CA GLN A 265 25.65 0.07 -11.03
C GLN A 265 25.66 1.55 -10.64
N TYR A 266 25.07 1.92 -9.51
CA TYR A 266 25.06 3.31 -9.08
C TYR A 266 26.37 3.79 -8.46
N TRP A 267 27.24 2.89 -8.00
CA TRP A 267 28.32 3.29 -7.08
C TRP A 267 29.62 2.49 -7.14
N HIS A 268 29.68 1.35 -7.84
CA HIS A 268 30.89 0.51 -7.89
C HIS A 268 31.12 -0.17 -9.24
N ALA A 269 30.08 -0.74 -9.84
CA ALA A 269 30.18 -1.52 -11.07
C ALA A 269 29.23 -0.93 -12.13
N PRO A 270 29.58 0.22 -12.75
CA PRO A 270 28.66 0.96 -13.60
C PRO A 270 28.10 0.11 -14.74
N ALA A 271 26.82 0.34 -15.06
CA ALA A 271 26.14 -0.29 -16.17
C ALA A 271 26.82 0.06 -17.51
N THR A 272 26.72 -0.84 -18.47
CA THR A 272 27.29 -0.64 -19.81
C THR A 272 26.43 0.30 -20.65
N ASP A 273 25.11 0.17 -20.51
CA ASP A 273 24.12 1.00 -21.20
C ASP A 273 22.92 1.32 -20.29
N VAL A 274 22.00 2.16 -20.79
CA VAL A 274 20.83 2.61 -20.03
C VAL A 274 19.77 1.51 -19.94
N GLU A 275 19.71 0.63 -20.92
CA GLU A 275 18.80 -0.52 -20.97
C GLU A 275 19.09 -1.51 -19.83
N GLU A 276 20.37 -1.85 -19.61
CA GLU A 276 20.84 -2.65 -18.49
C GLU A 276 20.45 -2.01 -17.16
N LEU A 277 20.71 -0.70 -17.02
CA LEU A 277 20.39 0.05 -15.81
C LEU A 277 18.88 0.03 -15.49
N TRP A 278 18.05 0.25 -16.51
CA TRP A 278 16.59 0.32 -16.35
C TRP A 278 15.92 -1.05 -16.31
N GLY A 279 16.66 -2.13 -16.55
CA GLY A 279 16.13 -3.49 -16.66
C GLY A 279 15.16 -3.65 -17.83
N VAL A 280 15.42 -2.96 -18.94
CA VAL A 280 14.58 -2.96 -20.15
C VAL A 280 15.32 -3.66 -21.28
N ASP A 281 14.87 -4.85 -21.66
CA ASP A 281 15.32 -5.50 -22.89
C ASP A 281 14.63 -4.86 -24.12
N ARG A 282 15.33 -4.77 -25.24
CA ARG A 282 14.83 -4.26 -26.54
C ARG A 282 13.54 -4.94 -26.98
N LEU A 283 13.38 -6.22 -26.67
CA LEU A 283 12.16 -6.98 -26.99
C LEU A 283 10.94 -6.56 -26.16
N ARG A 284 11.15 -5.86 -25.03
CA ARG A 284 10.10 -5.47 -24.07
C ARG A 284 9.86 -3.96 -24.03
N THR A 285 10.57 -3.16 -24.82
CA THR A 285 10.47 -1.69 -24.77
C THR A 285 9.03 -1.20 -24.97
N GLY A 286 8.28 -1.78 -25.91
CA GLY A 286 6.87 -1.41 -26.13
C GLY A 286 5.95 -1.72 -24.93
N LEU A 287 6.16 -2.87 -24.29
CA LEU A 287 5.43 -3.28 -23.09
C LEU A 287 5.75 -2.35 -21.91
N VAL A 288 7.02 -2.03 -21.71
CA VAL A 288 7.46 -1.11 -20.63
C VAL A 288 6.88 0.28 -20.85
N ALA A 289 6.89 0.80 -22.08
CA ALA A 289 6.27 2.09 -22.39
C ALA A 289 4.76 2.11 -22.09
N ALA A 290 4.04 1.05 -22.47
CA ALA A 290 2.61 0.91 -22.17
C ALA A 290 2.33 0.81 -20.67
N ALA A 291 3.14 0.05 -19.93
CA ALA A 291 3.03 -0.05 -18.47
C ALA A 291 3.30 1.30 -17.79
N VAL A 292 4.31 2.04 -18.24
CA VAL A 292 4.60 3.39 -17.72
C VAL A 292 3.43 4.34 -17.98
N ASP A 293 2.88 4.37 -19.19
CA ASP A 293 1.70 5.20 -19.50
C ASP A 293 0.51 4.87 -18.57
N ALA A 294 0.23 3.58 -18.38
CA ALA A 294 -0.82 3.12 -17.48
C ALA A 294 -0.57 3.57 -16.02
N LEU A 295 0.66 3.44 -15.49
CA LEU A 295 1.01 3.94 -14.15
C LEU A 295 0.82 5.45 -14.01
N LEU A 296 1.23 6.22 -15.03
CA LEU A 296 1.15 7.69 -15.01
C LEU A 296 -0.29 8.19 -15.10
N THR A 297 -1.17 7.45 -15.78
CA THR A 297 -2.59 7.78 -15.97
C THR A 297 -3.51 7.21 -14.87
N GLY A 298 -2.95 6.62 -13.82
CA GLY A 298 -3.71 6.08 -12.69
C GLY A 298 -4.27 4.67 -12.94
N ARG A 299 -3.95 4.04 -14.07
CA ARG A 299 -4.36 2.67 -14.43
C ARG A 299 -3.34 1.64 -13.91
N ALA A 300 -3.10 1.65 -12.60
CA ALA A 300 -2.05 0.83 -11.99
C ALA A 300 -2.25 -0.68 -12.21
N LEU A 301 -3.49 -1.17 -12.19
CA LEU A 301 -3.79 -2.58 -12.43
C LEU A 301 -3.44 -3.04 -13.84
N ASP A 302 -3.74 -2.23 -14.87
CA ASP A 302 -3.35 -2.52 -16.25
C ASP A 302 -1.83 -2.67 -16.38
N ALA A 303 -1.07 -1.78 -15.71
CA ALA A 303 0.39 -1.84 -15.72
C ALA A 303 0.94 -3.09 -15.02
N LEU A 304 0.32 -3.50 -13.92
CA LEU A 304 0.69 -4.72 -13.18
C LEU A 304 0.40 -5.97 -14.02
N ASP A 305 -0.77 -6.03 -14.66
CA ASP A 305 -1.17 -7.14 -15.53
C ASP A 305 -0.23 -7.28 -16.74
N LEU A 306 0.08 -6.17 -17.42
CA LEU A 306 1.06 -6.12 -18.51
C LEU A 306 2.43 -6.69 -18.10
N CYS A 307 2.81 -6.54 -16.83
CA CYS A 307 4.08 -7.01 -16.29
C CYS A 307 4.00 -8.39 -15.61
N GLY A 308 2.84 -9.05 -15.65
CA GLY A 308 2.63 -10.35 -15.00
C GLY A 308 2.70 -10.31 -13.48
N VAL A 309 2.34 -9.17 -12.87
CA VAL A 309 2.27 -9.00 -11.42
C VAL A 309 0.84 -9.22 -10.96
N SER A 310 0.61 -10.22 -10.12
CA SER A 310 -0.72 -10.47 -9.56
C SER A 310 -0.98 -9.59 -8.35
N THR A 311 -2.26 -9.35 -8.04
CA THR A 311 -2.71 -8.59 -6.87
C THR A 311 -3.73 -9.40 -6.09
N ASP A 312 -3.77 -9.22 -4.77
CA ASP A 312 -4.93 -9.67 -3.99
C ASP A 312 -6.13 -8.73 -4.21
N ARG A 313 -7.31 -9.17 -3.75
CA ARG A 313 -8.55 -8.38 -3.83
C ARG A 313 -8.39 -7.02 -3.15
N ALA A 314 -7.79 -6.98 -1.97
CA ALA A 314 -7.67 -5.75 -1.19
C ALA A 314 -6.80 -4.71 -1.93
N THR A 315 -5.70 -5.15 -2.55
CA THR A 315 -4.85 -4.30 -3.42
C THR A 315 -5.62 -3.83 -4.64
N ALA A 316 -6.35 -4.73 -5.32
CA ALA A 316 -7.13 -4.36 -6.49
C ALA A 316 -8.13 -3.23 -6.17
N ARG A 317 -8.85 -3.35 -5.06
CA ARG A 317 -9.79 -2.32 -4.60
C ARG A 317 -9.11 -0.99 -4.30
N VAL A 318 -8.02 -1.00 -3.51
CA VAL A 318 -7.26 0.22 -3.19
C VAL A 318 -6.71 0.90 -4.45
N LEU A 319 -6.25 0.13 -5.45
CA LEU A 319 -5.73 0.69 -6.71
C LEU A 319 -6.84 1.17 -7.65
N GLN A 320 -8.06 0.62 -7.55
CA GLN A 320 -9.26 1.09 -8.26
C GLN A 320 -9.93 2.28 -7.58
N GLY A 321 -9.48 2.64 -6.37
CA GLY A 321 -10.11 3.67 -5.56
C GLY A 321 -11.42 3.25 -4.91
N LEU A 322 -11.63 1.95 -4.77
CA LEU A 322 -12.74 1.38 -4.00
C LEU A 322 -12.32 1.22 -2.54
N PRO A 323 -13.25 1.42 -1.58
CA PRO A 323 -12.96 1.18 -0.19
C PRO A 323 -12.62 -0.30 0.07
N GLU A 324 -11.65 -0.61 0.93
CA GLU A 324 -11.29 -2.01 1.21
C GLU A 324 -12.44 -2.76 1.93
N SER A 325 -13.04 -2.09 2.92
CA SER A 325 -14.20 -2.54 3.70
C SER A 325 -14.95 -1.34 4.24
N PHE A 326 -16.20 -1.52 4.64
CA PHE A 326 -17.04 -0.48 5.22
C PHE A 326 -16.38 0.12 6.46
N ARG A 327 -15.80 -0.71 7.33
CA ARG A 327 -15.10 -0.24 8.53
C ARG A 327 -13.91 0.67 8.24
N LEU A 328 -13.29 0.54 7.07
CA LEU A 328 -12.09 1.29 6.67
C LEU A 328 -12.38 2.34 5.58
N ARG A 329 -13.64 2.50 5.19
CA ARG A 329 -14.08 3.36 4.07
C ARG A 329 -13.62 4.81 4.15
N GLU A 330 -13.49 5.35 5.36
CA GLU A 330 -13.00 6.72 5.59
C GLU A 330 -11.55 6.94 5.14
N TRP A 331 -10.76 5.86 5.01
CA TRP A 331 -9.37 5.92 4.59
C TRP A 331 -9.18 5.79 3.08
N THR A 332 -10.25 5.53 2.32
CA THR A 332 -10.20 5.20 0.89
C THR A 332 -9.46 6.26 0.08
N ASP A 333 -9.83 7.54 0.24
CA ASP A 333 -9.18 8.65 -0.47
C ASP A 333 -7.66 8.67 -0.21
N LYS A 334 -7.29 8.63 1.07
CA LYS A 334 -5.88 8.67 1.48
C LYS A 334 -5.08 7.48 0.96
N TRP A 335 -5.60 6.26 1.13
CA TRP A 335 -4.91 5.05 0.69
C TRP A 335 -4.79 4.97 -0.82
N THR A 336 -5.87 5.30 -1.54
CA THR A 336 -5.88 5.36 -3.01
C THR A 336 -4.89 6.39 -3.51
N THR A 337 -4.93 7.62 -2.99
CA THR A 337 -4.02 8.71 -3.38
C THR A 337 -2.56 8.33 -3.13
N ASN A 338 -2.25 7.73 -1.98
CA ASN A 338 -0.89 7.34 -1.66
C ASN A 338 -0.42 6.11 -2.46
N ALA A 339 -1.30 5.14 -2.70
CA ALA A 339 -0.99 3.96 -3.50
C ALA A 339 -0.74 4.34 -4.96
N THR A 340 -1.62 5.13 -5.57
CA THR A 340 -1.46 5.62 -6.94
C THR A 340 -0.21 6.49 -7.10
N GLY A 341 0.05 7.39 -6.14
CA GLY A 341 1.28 8.19 -6.09
C GLY A 341 2.55 7.32 -5.97
N LEU A 342 2.50 6.22 -5.21
CA LEU A 342 3.59 5.25 -5.12
C LEU A 342 3.81 4.53 -6.45
N MET A 343 2.72 4.02 -7.04
CA MET A 343 2.74 3.25 -8.28
C MET A 343 3.23 4.06 -9.49
N THR A 344 3.06 5.38 -9.49
CA THR A 344 3.58 6.28 -10.54
C THR A 344 5.09 6.09 -10.79
N ASN A 345 5.86 5.78 -9.74
CA ASN A 345 7.30 5.56 -9.84
C ASN A 345 7.69 4.07 -9.86
N ALA A 346 6.74 3.14 -9.88
CA ALA A 346 7.05 1.72 -9.88
C ALA A 346 7.69 1.26 -11.21
N ALA A 347 8.50 0.21 -11.12
CA ALA A 347 9.04 -0.55 -12.25
C ALA A 347 8.62 -2.02 -12.17
N PRO A 348 7.33 -2.35 -12.36
CA PRO A 348 6.82 -3.71 -12.17
C PRO A 348 7.51 -4.76 -13.06
N TRP A 349 8.04 -4.39 -14.21
CA TRP A 349 8.84 -5.28 -15.08
C TRP A 349 10.14 -5.77 -14.43
N ARG A 350 10.65 -5.11 -13.38
CA ARG A 350 11.86 -5.50 -12.64
C ARG A 350 11.57 -6.38 -11.43
N TRP A 351 10.32 -6.44 -10.97
CA TRP A 351 9.99 -6.98 -9.65
C TRP A 351 10.26 -8.48 -9.52
N SER A 352 10.20 -9.24 -10.62
CA SER A 352 10.56 -10.67 -10.63
C SER A 352 12.01 -10.92 -10.21
N ALA A 353 12.94 -10.06 -10.63
CA ALA A 353 14.35 -10.15 -10.24
C ALA A 353 14.57 -9.77 -8.76
N ALA A 354 13.67 -8.97 -8.19
CA ALA A 354 13.69 -8.60 -6.78
C ALA A 354 13.09 -9.68 -5.86
N LEU A 355 12.49 -10.74 -6.40
CA LEU A 355 11.93 -11.81 -5.57
C LEU A 355 13.00 -12.79 -5.11
N VAL A 356 13.05 -13.02 -3.81
CA VAL A 356 13.80 -14.13 -3.23
C VAL A 356 12.80 -15.18 -2.77
N ARG A 357 12.87 -16.38 -3.36
CA ARG A 357 11.97 -17.50 -3.00
C ARG A 357 12.03 -17.78 -1.50
N GLY A 358 10.87 -17.96 -0.89
CA GLY A 358 10.73 -18.26 0.55
C GLY A 358 10.89 -17.06 1.49
N GLN A 359 11.14 -15.85 0.98
CA GLN A 359 11.17 -14.66 1.83
C GLN A 359 9.77 -14.10 2.09
N ARG A 360 9.63 -13.46 3.26
CA ARG A 360 8.42 -12.74 3.63
C ARG A 360 8.18 -11.54 2.69
N PRO A 361 6.92 -11.19 2.41
CA PRO A 361 6.60 -9.97 1.67
C PRO A 361 7.26 -8.74 2.29
N ARG A 362 7.78 -7.86 1.43
CA ARG A 362 8.52 -6.66 1.84
C ARG A 362 7.69 -5.42 1.52
N ARG A 363 7.60 -4.49 2.47
CA ARG A 363 6.83 -3.27 2.31
C ARG A 363 7.47 -2.36 1.26
N LEU A 364 6.70 -1.92 0.28
CA LEU A 364 7.11 -0.87 -0.66
C LEU A 364 7.08 0.49 0.04
N GLU A 365 5.93 0.86 0.63
CA GLU A 365 5.77 2.07 1.45
C GLU A 365 4.55 1.96 2.37
N THR A 366 4.47 2.82 3.39
CA THR A 366 3.24 2.99 4.19
C THR A 366 2.27 3.95 3.50
N LEU A 367 0.99 3.59 3.45
CA LEU A 367 -0.06 4.47 2.91
C LEU A 367 -0.62 5.45 3.97
N GLY A 368 -0.14 5.35 5.22
CA GLY A 368 -0.48 6.23 6.33
C GLY A 368 -1.89 6.02 6.91
N GLY A 369 -2.13 6.54 8.11
CA GLY A 369 -3.39 6.31 8.83
C GLY A 369 -3.51 4.92 9.44
N PHE A 370 -4.51 4.74 10.31
CA PHE A 370 -4.86 3.52 11.06
C PHE A 370 -3.82 2.99 12.06
N GLY A 371 -3.98 3.36 13.34
CA GLY A 371 -3.35 2.71 14.50
C GLY A 371 -1.82 2.78 14.61
N ALA A 372 -1.30 2.75 15.84
CA ALA A 372 0.16 2.74 16.06
C ALA A 372 0.82 1.37 15.78
N SER A 373 0.06 0.28 15.89
CA SER A 373 0.58 -1.10 15.88
C SER A 373 0.54 -1.80 14.51
N ARG A 374 -0.34 -1.39 13.59
CA ARG A 374 -0.48 -1.99 12.26
C ARG A 374 -0.55 -0.93 11.18
N ARG A 375 0.54 -0.76 10.44
CA ARG A 375 0.62 0.29 9.41
C ARG A 375 0.12 -0.26 8.07
N PRO A 376 -0.90 0.36 7.45
CA PRO A 376 -1.33 0.01 6.11
C PRO A 376 -0.22 0.31 5.12
N GLY A 377 0.01 -0.61 4.19
CA GLY A 377 1.06 -0.51 3.19
C GLY A 377 0.84 -1.46 2.03
N LEU A 378 1.57 -1.22 0.95
CA LEU A 378 1.70 -2.17 -0.15
C LEU A 378 2.93 -3.05 0.09
N PHE A 379 2.79 -4.35 -0.14
CA PHE A 379 3.83 -5.35 0.09
C PHE A 379 4.07 -6.14 -1.18
N LEU A 380 5.34 -6.25 -1.56
CA LEU A 380 5.77 -7.08 -2.67
C LEU A 380 6.24 -8.43 -2.12
N GLY A 381 5.58 -9.49 -2.55
CA GLY A 381 5.90 -10.88 -2.24
C GLY A 381 5.87 -11.74 -3.49
N SER A 382 5.78 -13.06 -3.29
CA SER A 382 5.70 -14.06 -4.35
C SER A 382 4.47 -14.93 -4.13
N ALA A 383 3.66 -15.11 -5.17
CA ALA A 383 2.58 -16.10 -5.22
C ALA A 383 2.88 -17.08 -6.37
N GLY A 384 3.07 -18.38 -6.08
CA GLY A 384 3.41 -19.35 -7.13
C GLY A 384 4.72 -19.07 -7.89
N GLY A 385 5.62 -18.26 -7.34
CA GLY A 385 6.87 -17.85 -7.99
C GLY A 385 6.77 -16.60 -8.87
N THR A 386 5.59 -15.98 -8.99
CA THR A 386 5.40 -14.70 -9.68
C THR A 386 5.29 -13.54 -8.68
N PRO A 387 5.65 -12.31 -9.08
CA PRO A 387 5.44 -11.13 -8.25
C PRO A 387 3.98 -10.99 -7.84
N HIS A 388 3.77 -10.71 -6.56
CA HIS A 388 2.45 -10.53 -5.99
C HIS A 388 2.43 -9.30 -5.10
N LEU A 389 1.55 -8.35 -5.42
CA LEU A 389 1.35 -7.13 -4.65
C LEU A 389 0.14 -7.30 -3.72
N THR A 390 0.35 -7.04 -2.44
CA THR A 390 -0.66 -7.21 -1.38
C THR A 390 -0.84 -5.93 -0.59
N PHE A 391 -2.07 -5.65 -0.18
CA PHE A 391 -2.41 -4.55 0.71
C PHE A 391 -2.67 -5.16 2.07
N ALA A 392 -1.86 -4.76 3.04
CA ALA A 392 -1.96 -5.34 4.37
C ALA A 392 -1.64 -4.29 5.43
N GLN A 393 -2.13 -4.54 6.63
CA GLN A 393 -1.79 -3.78 7.82
C GLN A 393 -0.78 -4.57 8.65
N SER A 394 0.48 -4.14 8.66
CA SER A 394 1.57 -4.91 9.30
C SER A 394 2.45 -4.05 10.19
N GLY A 395 2.97 -4.64 11.26
CA GLY A 395 4.06 -4.07 12.08
C GLY A 395 5.46 -4.41 11.55
N SER A 396 5.56 -5.20 10.47
CA SER A 396 6.85 -5.63 9.93
C SER A 396 7.75 -4.44 9.56
N PRO A 397 9.02 -4.43 10.01
CA PRO A 397 9.99 -3.43 9.62
C PRO A 397 10.66 -3.76 8.28
N LEU A 398 10.33 -4.91 7.65
CA LEU A 398 10.94 -5.33 6.39
C LEU A 398 10.41 -4.48 5.24
N VAL A 399 11.33 -3.72 4.62
CA VAL A 399 11.04 -2.88 3.46
C VAL A 399 11.74 -3.41 2.22
N ALA A 400 11.16 -3.16 1.05
CA ALA A 400 11.80 -3.37 -0.22
C ALA A 400 12.69 -2.15 -0.52
N PRO A 401 14.01 -2.34 -0.77
CA PRO A 401 14.87 -1.29 -1.27
C PRO A 401 14.27 -0.60 -2.48
N ARG A 402 14.24 0.74 -2.50
CA ARG A 402 13.69 1.51 -3.61
C ARG A 402 14.33 1.15 -4.95
N ALA A 403 15.65 0.92 -4.95
CA ALA A 403 16.40 0.51 -6.14
C ALA A 403 15.93 -0.83 -6.76
N GLU A 404 15.18 -1.66 -6.03
CA GLU A 404 14.66 -2.93 -6.53
C GLU A 404 13.25 -2.82 -7.15
N TRP A 405 12.48 -1.78 -6.80
CA TRP A 405 11.07 -1.69 -7.18
C TRP A 405 10.66 -0.36 -7.84
N GLU A 406 11.39 0.73 -7.58
CA GLU A 406 11.20 2.03 -8.25
C GLU A 406 11.93 2.03 -9.61
N ARG A 407 11.33 2.73 -10.57
CA ARG A 407 11.96 3.08 -11.83
C ARG A 407 12.96 4.20 -11.60
N ASP A 408 14.10 4.10 -12.27
CA ASP A 408 15.06 5.19 -12.37
C ASP A 408 14.41 6.43 -13.00
N LEU A 409 14.45 7.56 -12.29
CA LEU A 409 13.88 8.81 -12.82
C LEU A 409 14.53 9.24 -14.13
N ASP A 410 15.76 8.80 -14.41
CA ASP A 410 16.45 9.08 -15.66
C ASP A 410 15.72 8.48 -16.88
N TYR A 411 15.02 7.34 -16.71
CA TYR A 411 14.13 6.81 -17.74
C TYR A 411 13.08 7.85 -18.15
N ASP A 412 12.46 8.50 -17.15
CA ASP A 412 11.45 9.52 -17.39
C ASP A 412 12.05 10.80 -18.01
N LEU A 413 13.27 11.16 -17.60
CA LEU A 413 13.98 12.32 -18.14
C LEU A 413 14.34 12.11 -19.62
N VAL A 414 14.88 10.95 -19.98
CA VAL A 414 15.21 10.60 -21.37
C VAL A 414 13.93 10.49 -22.20
N SER A 415 12.90 9.80 -21.71
CA SER A 415 11.62 9.64 -22.42
C SER A 415 10.92 10.99 -22.72
N LEU A 416 11.19 12.03 -21.92
CA LEU A 416 10.67 13.38 -22.13
C LEU A 416 11.61 14.32 -22.89
N GLY A 417 12.78 13.82 -23.32
CA GLY A 417 13.82 14.60 -24.00
C GLY A 417 14.42 15.70 -23.12
N LEU A 418 14.43 15.52 -21.80
CA LEU A 418 14.98 16.48 -20.83
C LEU A 418 16.48 16.28 -20.59
N ILE A 419 16.97 15.07 -20.83
CA ILE A 419 18.38 14.70 -20.89
C ILE A 419 18.56 13.69 -22.03
N THR A 420 19.80 13.45 -22.42
CA THR A 420 20.17 12.41 -23.38
C THR A 420 20.87 11.23 -22.67
N PRO A 421 20.83 10.00 -23.22
CA PRO A 421 21.48 8.84 -22.61
C PRO A 421 22.98 9.02 -22.34
N ASP A 422 23.68 9.83 -23.13
CA ASP A 422 25.10 10.16 -22.95
C ASP A 422 25.41 11.04 -21.74
N GLN A 423 24.40 11.70 -21.17
CA GLN A 423 24.57 12.46 -19.93
C GLN A 423 24.49 11.57 -18.69
N ILE A 424 24.03 10.32 -18.80
CA ILE A 424 23.94 9.38 -17.69
C ILE A 424 25.32 8.73 -17.50
N PRO A 425 25.87 8.71 -16.28
CA PRO A 425 27.19 8.15 -16.03
C PRO A 425 27.17 6.62 -16.19
N LEU A 426 27.90 6.11 -17.19
CA LEU A 426 27.96 4.68 -17.55
C LEU A 426 29.42 4.21 -17.64
N ARG A 427 29.62 2.90 -17.81
CA ARG A 427 30.95 2.30 -17.94
C ARG A 427 31.63 2.80 -19.22
N GLY A 428 32.78 3.47 -19.08
CA GLY A 428 33.59 3.91 -20.22
C GLY A 428 33.18 5.26 -20.84
N ARG A 429 32.51 6.13 -20.07
CA ARG A 429 32.26 7.53 -20.44
C ARG A 429 32.68 8.47 -19.34
#